data_AF-A0A1F5AGT9-F1
#
_entry.id   AF-A0A1F5AGT9-F1
#
_cell.length_a   1.000
_cell.length_b   1.000
_cell.length_c   1.000
_cell.angle_alpha   90.00
_cell.angle_beta   90.00
_cell.angle_gamma   90.00
#
_symmetry.space_group_name_H-M   'P 1'
#
loop_
_entity.id
_entity.type
_entity.pdbx_description
1 polymer ?
#
loop_
_entity_poly.entity_id
_entity_poly.type
_entity_poly.pdbx_seq_one_letter_code
_entity_poly.pdbx_strand_id
1 'polypeptide(L)'
;MRNIRANGVWAVPAALAFLFFLAPASGPAQTREGRPELAALVPRLAAWAPSEAFRSYFPDDLFEYINGAAESYLSYDFRELLVVDLEKKGTEATLTLEIYDMGGPVNAFGIFGAERYPENKSVAIGELGYLEGESLNFLSGRFYVKMLAFGLGEVTEAVLGDVGAKVAGAVKAGGGLPALVLAFPKDNLVARSEKYIKKNFMGYEFLPDGYVAAYEAGGREIEGFFIEGRSEKEAEGMLAKLLDALAADKQLPEKIALGVHVRNRYGQHLYVGRVRNVVCGAMRVPDGLEAAGEALLRSLTVSLAEKRSPK
;
A
#
# COMPACT_ATOMS: atom_id res chain seq x y z
N MET A 1 -38.12 40.21 6.78
CA MET A 1 -36.77 40.70 6.40
C MET A 1 -35.84 40.30 7.55
N ARG A 2 -34.75 39.55 7.44
CA ARG A 2 -33.97 39.03 6.30
C ARG A 2 -33.15 37.82 6.84
N ASN A 3 -33.35 36.66 6.19
CA ASN A 3 -32.39 35.61 5.80
C ASN A 3 -31.28 35.09 6.75
N ILE A 4 -31.50 33.86 7.23
CA ILE A 4 -30.81 32.59 6.87
C ILE A 4 -29.33 32.69 6.43
N ARG A 5 -28.41 31.97 7.12
CA ARG A 5 -27.72 30.78 6.57
C ARG A 5 -26.89 30.04 7.64
N ALA A 6 -27.25 28.78 7.84
CA ALA A 6 -26.40 27.71 8.34
C ALA A 6 -25.24 27.45 7.35
N ASN A 7 -24.16 26.85 7.84
CA ASN A 7 -23.37 25.87 7.09
C ASN A 7 -22.49 25.08 8.08
N GLY A 8 -23.00 23.91 8.48
CA GLY A 8 -22.16 22.82 8.91
C GLY A 8 -21.42 22.24 7.71
N VAL A 9 -20.19 21.81 7.93
CA VAL A 9 -19.48 20.94 6.99
C VAL A 9 -19.25 19.64 7.74
N TRP A 10 -20.22 18.73 7.64
CA TRP A 10 -19.98 17.32 7.88
C TRP A 10 -19.05 16.81 6.79
N ALA A 11 -17.89 16.31 7.18
CA ALA A 11 -17.10 15.43 6.34
C ALA A 11 -17.93 14.17 6.08
N VAL A 12 -18.44 14.04 4.86
CA VAL A 12 -19.04 12.79 4.38
C VAL A 12 -17.90 11.87 4.00
N PRO A 13 -17.71 10.70 4.63
CA PRO A 13 -16.83 9.69 4.07
C PRO A 13 -17.54 9.15 2.84
N ALA A 14 -16.97 9.39 1.66
CA ALA A 14 -17.41 8.73 0.44
C ALA A 14 -17.01 7.25 0.54
N ALA A 15 -17.91 6.43 1.09
CA ALA A 15 -17.82 4.98 0.95
C ALA A 15 -18.06 4.65 -0.52
N LEU A 16 -16.99 4.48 -1.30
CA LEU A 16 -17.06 3.84 -2.61
C LEU A 16 -17.26 2.35 -2.38
N ALA A 17 -18.52 1.93 -2.24
CA ALA A 17 -18.90 0.55 -2.46
C ALA A 17 -18.73 0.24 -3.95
N PHE A 18 -17.63 -0.39 -4.34
CA PHE A 18 -17.48 -0.99 -5.65
C PHE A 18 -18.38 -2.21 -5.73
N LEU A 19 -19.60 -2.01 -6.25
CA LEU A 19 -20.45 -3.10 -6.70
C LEU A 19 -19.85 -3.68 -8.00
N PHE A 20 -19.08 -4.76 -7.86
CA PHE A 20 -18.68 -5.58 -9.00
C PHE A 20 -19.92 -6.29 -9.54
N PHE A 21 -20.39 -5.86 -10.70
CA PHE A 21 -21.25 -6.70 -11.53
C PHE A 21 -20.38 -7.82 -12.11
N LEU A 22 -20.45 -9.03 -11.55
CA LEU A 22 -20.03 -10.23 -12.26
C LEU A 22 -21.02 -10.46 -13.42
N ALA A 23 -20.65 -10.00 -14.61
CA ALA A 23 -21.23 -10.54 -15.83
C ALA A 23 -20.57 -11.91 -16.11
N PRO A 24 -21.31 -12.95 -16.52
CA PRO A 24 -20.71 -14.18 -17.01
C PRO A 24 -20.11 -13.87 -18.39
N ALA A 25 -18.87 -13.39 -18.41
CA ALA A 25 -18.12 -13.25 -19.64
C ALA A 25 -17.50 -14.60 -19.97
N SER A 26 -18.14 -15.36 -20.86
CA SER A 26 -17.42 -16.34 -21.68
C SER A 26 -16.44 -15.57 -22.57
N GLY A 27 -15.33 -15.14 -21.98
CA GLY A 27 -14.25 -14.43 -22.65
C GLY A 27 -13.55 -15.34 -23.66
N PRO A 28 -12.82 -14.76 -24.63
CA PRO A 28 -11.98 -15.55 -25.52
C PRO A 28 -11.01 -16.42 -24.71
N ALA A 29 -10.71 -17.61 -25.21
CA ALA A 29 -9.75 -18.52 -24.59
C ALA A 29 -8.42 -17.78 -24.34
N GLN A 30 -7.91 -17.86 -23.11
CA GLN A 30 -6.66 -17.21 -22.74
C GLN A 30 -5.53 -17.69 -23.66
N THR A 31 -4.87 -16.74 -24.33
CA THR A 31 -3.82 -17.02 -25.31
C THR A 31 -2.50 -17.41 -24.66
N ARG A 32 -2.33 -17.08 -23.36
CA ARG A 32 -1.12 -17.34 -22.58
C ARG A 32 -1.46 -18.19 -21.37
N GLU A 33 -0.69 -19.27 -21.19
CA GLU A 33 -0.80 -20.12 -20.00
C GLU A 33 -0.24 -19.41 -18.76
N GLY A 34 -0.95 -19.56 -17.65
CA GLY A 34 -0.52 -19.09 -16.33
C GLY A 34 0.71 -19.83 -15.82
N ARG A 35 1.44 -19.20 -14.90
CA ARG A 35 2.63 -19.81 -14.28
C ARG A 35 2.23 -20.93 -13.33
N PRO A 36 2.84 -22.13 -13.45
CA PRO A 36 2.58 -23.24 -12.53
C PRO A 36 2.84 -22.92 -11.05
N GLU A 37 3.73 -21.96 -10.78
CA GLU A 37 4.03 -21.52 -9.41
C GLU A 37 2.81 -20.90 -8.71
N LEU A 38 2.00 -20.08 -9.41
CA LEU A 38 0.79 -19.49 -8.82
C LEU A 38 -0.28 -20.57 -8.61
N ALA A 39 -0.46 -21.46 -9.59
CA ALA A 39 -1.41 -22.56 -9.46
C ALA A 39 -1.07 -23.49 -8.27
N ALA A 40 0.21 -23.66 -7.96
CA ALA A 40 0.65 -24.44 -6.80
C ALA A 40 0.33 -23.79 -5.43
N LEU A 41 0.01 -22.50 -5.40
CA LEU A 41 -0.42 -21.79 -4.18
C LEU A 41 -1.89 -22.04 -3.84
N VAL A 42 -2.68 -22.54 -4.79
CA VAL A 42 -4.10 -22.81 -4.60
C VAL A 42 -4.28 -24.06 -3.73
N PRO A 43 -4.84 -23.95 -2.52
CA PRO A 43 -4.93 -25.08 -1.61
C PRO A 43 -6.02 -26.05 -2.07
N ARG A 44 -5.81 -27.35 -1.81
CA ARG A 44 -6.90 -28.33 -1.87
C ARG A 44 -7.77 -28.18 -0.64
N LEU A 45 -9.05 -27.87 -0.86
CA LEU A 45 -10.02 -27.63 0.19
C LEU A 45 -11.09 -28.74 0.19
N ALA A 46 -11.37 -29.31 1.36
CA ALA A 46 -12.42 -30.32 1.48
C ALA A 46 -13.80 -29.71 1.19
N ALA A 47 -14.60 -30.39 0.37
CA ALA A 47 -15.93 -29.94 -0.06
C ALA A 47 -15.98 -28.68 -0.94
N TRP A 48 -14.84 -28.13 -1.37
CA TRP A 48 -14.79 -27.08 -2.39
C TRP A 48 -14.26 -27.65 -3.71
N ALA A 49 -14.75 -27.14 -4.83
CA ALA A 49 -14.27 -27.49 -6.15
C ALA A 49 -14.27 -26.25 -7.06
N PRO A 50 -13.34 -26.15 -8.02
CA PRO A 50 -13.40 -25.10 -9.03
C PRO A 50 -14.74 -25.17 -9.78
N SER A 51 -15.43 -24.04 -9.89
CA SER A 51 -16.64 -23.93 -10.71
C SER A 51 -16.30 -23.83 -12.20
N GLU A 52 -15.09 -23.36 -12.51
CA GLU A 52 -14.56 -23.21 -13.86
C GLU A 52 -13.04 -23.37 -13.91
N ALA A 53 -12.47 -23.24 -15.12
CA ALA A 53 -11.03 -23.27 -15.30
C ALA A 53 -10.35 -22.05 -14.65
N PHE A 54 -9.15 -22.24 -14.12
CA PHE A 54 -8.38 -21.13 -13.57
C PHE A 54 -8.08 -20.10 -14.66
N ARG A 55 -8.22 -18.82 -14.32
CA ARG A 55 -8.01 -17.71 -15.25
C ARG A 55 -6.78 -16.92 -14.84
N SER A 56 -5.84 -16.75 -15.76
CA SER A 56 -4.65 -15.92 -15.56
C SER A 56 -4.76 -14.62 -16.35
N TYR A 57 -4.42 -13.49 -15.74
CA TYR A 57 -4.37 -12.18 -16.38
C TYR A 57 -2.95 -11.62 -16.27
N PHE A 58 -2.52 -10.92 -17.31
CA PHE A 58 -1.19 -10.37 -17.53
C PHE A 58 -1.26 -8.86 -17.73
N PRO A 59 -0.12 -8.14 -17.76
CA PRO A 59 -0.12 -6.68 -17.83
C PRO A 59 -0.93 -6.10 -19.00
N ASP A 60 -0.99 -6.83 -20.11
CA ASP A 60 -1.67 -6.44 -21.34
C ASP A 60 -3.17 -6.77 -21.38
N ASP A 61 -3.70 -7.55 -20.45
CA ASP A 61 -5.12 -7.93 -20.39
C ASP A 61 -5.78 -7.73 -19.00
N LEU A 62 -5.04 -7.27 -17.98
CA LEU A 62 -5.55 -7.09 -16.62
C LEU A 62 -6.79 -6.19 -16.54
N PHE A 63 -6.92 -5.24 -17.46
CA PHE A 63 -8.09 -4.35 -17.54
C PHE A 63 -9.39 -5.11 -17.86
N GLU A 64 -9.31 -6.29 -18.46
CA GLU A 64 -10.49 -7.14 -18.70
C GLU A 64 -11.07 -7.65 -17.38
N TYR A 65 -10.25 -7.82 -16.34
CA TYR A 65 -10.68 -8.28 -15.03
C TYR A 65 -11.00 -7.13 -14.07
N ILE A 66 -10.08 -6.16 -13.90
CA ILE A 66 -10.21 -5.04 -12.96
C ILE A 66 -10.19 -3.70 -13.68
N ASN A 67 -11.16 -3.49 -14.58
CA ASN A 67 -11.30 -2.26 -15.34
C ASN A 67 -11.30 -1.02 -14.42
N GLY A 68 -10.48 -0.02 -14.75
CA GLY A 68 -10.28 1.19 -13.96
C GLY A 68 -9.28 1.07 -12.81
N ALA A 69 -9.09 -0.13 -12.25
CA ALA A 69 -8.09 -0.36 -11.19
C ALA A 69 -6.75 -0.91 -11.73
N ALA A 70 -6.75 -1.52 -12.92
CA ALA A 70 -5.57 -2.14 -13.53
C ALA A 70 -4.33 -1.24 -13.54
N GLU A 71 -4.47 0.04 -13.92
CA GLU A 71 -3.38 1.02 -13.96
C GLU A 71 -2.65 1.14 -12.62
N SER A 72 -3.38 1.04 -11.50
CA SER A 72 -2.76 1.06 -10.18
C SER A 72 -1.83 -0.13 -10.01
N TYR A 73 -2.23 -1.34 -10.39
CA TYR A 73 -1.40 -2.55 -10.29
C TYR A 73 -0.20 -2.49 -11.25
N LEU A 74 -0.42 -2.06 -12.49
CA LEU A 74 0.63 -1.88 -13.50
C LEU A 74 1.69 -0.88 -13.05
N SER A 75 1.29 0.17 -12.33
CA SER A 75 2.23 1.16 -11.79
C SER A 75 3.21 0.56 -10.76
N TYR A 76 2.92 -0.63 -10.20
CA TYR A 76 3.77 -1.39 -9.28
C TYR A 76 4.38 -2.66 -9.91
N ASP A 77 4.67 -2.66 -11.22
CA ASP A 77 5.29 -3.78 -11.95
C ASP A 77 4.59 -5.14 -11.77
N PHE A 78 3.25 -5.11 -11.69
CA PHE A 78 2.40 -6.30 -11.74
C PHE A 78 2.86 -7.29 -12.83
N ARG A 79 2.86 -8.59 -12.52
CA ARG A 79 3.32 -9.64 -13.44
C ARG A 79 2.22 -10.56 -13.92
N GLU A 80 1.36 -11.00 -13.00
CA GLU A 80 0.33 -11.99 -13.26
C GLU A 80 -0.69 -12.00 -12.13
N LEU A 81 -1.96 -12.20 -12.48
CA LEU A 81 -3.05 -12.46 -11.55
C LEU A 81 -3.60 -13.84 -11.88
N LEU A 82 -3.66 -14.72 -10.90
CA LEU A 82 -4.44 -15.96 -10.98
C LEU A 82 -5.77 -15.78 -10.26
N VAL A 83 -6.88 -16.04 -10.95
CA VAL A 83 -8.24 -16.07 -10.39
C VAL A 83 -8.75 -17.51 -10.36
N VAL A 84 -9.24 -17.90 -9.19
CA VAL A 84 -9.83 -19.22 -8.96
C VAL A 84 -11.18 -19.07 -8.25
N ASP A 85 -12.24 -19.44 -8.96
CA ASP A 85 -13.59 -19.49 -8.41
C ASP A 85 -13.90 -20.89 -7.90
N LEU A 86 -14.32 -20.97 -6.64
CA LEU A 86 -14.63 -22.22 -5.96
C LEU A 86 -16.07 -22.21 -5.47
N GLU A 87 -16.73 -23.35 -5.61
CA GLU A 87 -18.05 -23.60 -5.06
C GLU A 87 -17.98 -24.67 -3.97
N LYS A 88 -18.73 -24.46 -2.89
CA LYS A 88 -18.86 -25.44 -1.82
C LYS A 88 -19.98 -26.43 -2.14
N LYS A 89 -19.61 -27.70 -2.26
CA LYS A 89 -20.50 -28.81 -2.63
C LYS A 89 -21.76 -28.85 -1.77
N GLY A 90 -22.92 -28.89 -2.43
CA GLY A 90 -24.23 -29.00 -1.78
C GLY A 90 -24.72 -27.71 -1.11
N THR A 91 -24.12 -26.55 -1.44
CA THR A 91 -24.53 -25.24 -0.93
C THR A 91 -24.43 -24.18 -2.04
N GLU A 92 -24.96 -22.98 -1.80
CA GLU A 92 -24.79 -21.81 -2.69
C GLU A 92 -23.53 -21.00 -2.37
N ALA A 93 -22.69 -21.46 -1.42
CA ALA A 93 -21.53 -20.69 -0.99
C ALA A 93 -20.39 -20.75 -2.02
N THR A 94 -19.82 -19.58 -2.30
CA THR A 94 -18.72 -19.40 -3.25
C THR A 94 -17.51 -18.76 -2.56
N LEU A 95 -16.34 -18.96 -3.16
CA LEU A 95 -15.07 -18.36 -2.77
C LEU A 95 -14.27 -18.05 -4.02
N THR A 96 -14.01 -16.78 -4.27
CA THR A 96 -13.07 -16.32 -5.29
C THR A 96 -11.73 -16.06 -4.63
N LEU A 97 -10.66 -16.67 -5.15
CA LEU A 97 -9.28 -16.47 -4.76
C LEU A 97 -8.53 -15.75 -5.87
N GLU A 98 -8.00 -14.58 -5.57
CA GLU A 98 -7.17 -13.76 -6.46
C GLU A 98 -5.74 -13.73 -5.92
N ILE A 99 -4.76 -14.23 -6.69
CA ILE A 99 -3.34 -14.23 -6.32
C ILE A 99 -2.58 -13.35 -7.31
N TYR A 100 -2.18 -12.17 -6.87
CA TYR A 100 -1.39 -11.22 -7.65
C TYR A 100 0.10 -11.43 -7.41
N ASP A 101 0.88 -11.80 -8.44
CA ASP A 101 2.34 -11.71 -8.43
C ASP A 101 2.75 -10.27 -8.76
N MET A 102 3.16 -9.53 -7.73
CA MET A 102 3.58 -8.12 -7.86
C MET A 102 5.07 -7.98 -8.18
N GLY A 103 5.75 -9.10 -8.48
CA GLY A 103 7.15 -9.14 -8.87
C GLY A 103 8.16 -8.87 -7.76
N GLY A 104 7.74 -8.33 -6.62
CA GLY A 104 8.55 -8.15 -5.43
C GLY A 104 7.73 -7.74 -4.19
N PRO A 105 8.23 -7.98 -2.96
CA PRO A 105 7.50 -7.67 -1.73
C PRO A 105 7.11 -6.20 -1.56
N VAL A 106 7.98 -5.27 -1.99
CA VAL A 106 7.70 -3.83 -1.90
C VAL A 106 6.54 -3.40 -2.80
N ASN A 107 6.44 -3.99 -3.99
CA ASN A 107 5.35 -3.73 -4.92
C ASN A 107 4.02 -4.29 -4.37
N ALA A 108 4.05 -5.50 -3.79
CA ALA A 108 2.88 -6.09 -3.12
C ALA A 108 2.40 -5.21 -1.96
N PHE A 109 3.34 -4.75 -1.12
CA PHE A 109 3.05 -3.81 -0.05
C PHE A 109 2.45 -2.49 -0.56
N GLY A 110 2.90 -1.99 -1.70
CA GLY A 110 2.35 -0.78 -2.34
C GLY A 110 0.85 -0.86 -2.61
N ILE A 111 0.41 -1.94 -3.25
CA ILE A 111 -1.03 -2.16 -3.53
C ILE A 111 -1.80 -2.41 -2.23
N PHE A 112 -1.31 -3.32 -1.38
CA PHE A 112 -1.96 -3.60 -0.09
C PHE A 112 -2.14 -2.34 0.76
N GLY A 113 -1.11 -1.49 0.85
CA GLY A 113 -1.17 -0.24 1.60
C GLY A 113 -2.05 0.83 0.96
N ALA A 114 -2.24 0.79 -0.35
CA ALA A 114 -3.14 1.71 -1.06
C ALA A 114 -4.62 1.32 -0.90
N GLU A 115 -4.93 0.03 -0.88
CA GLU A 115 -6.32 -0.48 -0.76
C GLU A 115 -6.79 -0.56 0.70
N ARG A 116 -5.87 -0.66 1.66
CA ARG A 116 -6.20 -0.82 3.07
C ARG A 116 -6.55 0.50 3.75
N TYR A 117 -7.67 0.50 4.47
CA TYR A 117 -8.09 1.55 5.38
C TYR A 117 -7.60 1.30 6.82
N PRO A 118 -7.38 2.37 7.63
CA PRO A 118 -7.00 2.25 9.03
C PRO A 118 -7.95 1.37 9.86
N GLU A 119 -9.25 1.45 9.60
CA GLU A 119 -10.33 0.77 10.32
C GLU A 119 -10.51 -0.72 9.99
N ASN A 120 -9.90 -1.22 8.91
CA ASN A 120 -10.07 -2.64 8.56
C ASN A 120 -9.57 -3.54 9.70
N LYS A 121 -10.27 -4.64 10.00
CA LYS A 121 -9.86 -5.55 11.08
C LYS A 121 -8.59 -6.28 10.68
N SER A 122 -7.47 -6.05 11.39
CA SER A 122 -6.21 -6.75 11.11
C SER A 122 -6.28 -8.23 11.47
N VAL A 123 -5.61 -9.08 10.69
CA VAL A 123 -5.43 -10.50 10.99
C VAL A 123 -3.99 -10.95 10.80
N ALA A 124 -3.58 -11.98 11.55
CA ALA A 124 -2.23 -12.54 11.52
C ALA A 124 -2.11 -13.63 10.43
N ILE A 125 -2.28 -13.23 9.17
CA ILE A 125 -2.13 -14.10 7.99
C ILE A 125 -1.10 -13.46 7.07
N GLY A 126 -0.12 -14.26 6.64
CA GLY A 126 1.03 -13.75 5.87
C GLY A 126 1.86 -12.73 6.66
N GLU A 127 2.49 -11.77 5.99
CA GLU A 127 3.20 -10.67 6.68
C GLU A 127 2.25 -9.59 7.22
N LEU A 128 1.16 -9.29 6.49
CA LEU A 128 0.09 -8.40 6.90
C LEU A 128 -1.23 -8.87 6.29
N GLY A 129 -2.32 -8.86 7.06
CA GLY A 129 -3.65 -9.17 6.55
C GLY A 129 -4.74 -8.29 7.16
N TYR A 130 -5.86 -8.17 6.44
CA TYR A 130 -7.07 -7.55 6.97
C TYR A 130 -8.36 -8.18 6.42
N LEU A 131 -9.40 -8.12 7.23
CA LEU A 131 -10.76 -8.47 6.87
C LEU A 131 -11.59 -7.22 6.59
N GLU A 132 -12.49 -7.34 5.62
CA GLU A 132 -13.50 -6.35 5.28
C GLU A 132 -14.76 -7.05 4.79
N GLY A 133 -15.79 -7.11 5.63
CA GLY A 133 -17.03 -7.83 5.32
C GLY A 133 -16.76 -9.30 5.03
N GLU A 134 -17.09 -9.74 3.82
CA GLU A 134 -16.87 -11.11 3.34
C GLU A 134 -15.55 -11.31 2.60
N SER A 135 -14.59 -10.39 2.78
CA SER A 135 -13.27 -10.45 2.14
C SER A 135 -12.11 -10.56 3.14
N LEU A 136 -11.07 -11.25 2.72
CA LEU A 136 -9.77 -11.34 3.39
C LEU A 136 -8.67 -10.99 2.39
N ASN A 137 -7.86 -9.99 2.73
CA ASN A 137 -6.75 -9.51 1.90
C ASN A 137 -5.45 -9.62 2.69
N PHE A 138 -4.38 -10.16 2.10
CA PHE A 138 -3.10 -10.31 2.80
C PHE A 138 -1.88 -10.31 1.88
N LEU A 139 -0.72 -10.00 2.47
CA LEU A 139 0.59 -10.10 1.85
C LEU A 139 1.25 -11.42 2.20
N SER A 140 1.86 -12.07 1.20
CA SER A 140 2.72 -13.23 1.41
C SER A 140 3.92 -13.15 0.46
N GLY A 141 5.06 -12.67 0.95
CA GLY A 141 6.26 -12.43 0.13
C GLY A 141 5.99 -11.42 -1.00
N ARG A 142 6.10 -11.85 -2.26
CA ARG A 142 5.81 -11.01 -3.44
C ARG A 142 4.35 -11.03 -3.88
N PHE A 143 3.52 -11.81 -3.20
CA PHE A 143 2.12 -12.01 -3.55
C PHE A 143 1.23 -11.09 -2.71
N TYR A 144 0.28 -10.45 -3.38
CA TYR A 144 -0.89 -9.87 -2.74
C TYR A 144 -2.07 -10.78 -3.04
N VAL A 145 -2.74 -11.28 -1.99
CA VAL A 145 -3.83 -12.24 -2.12
C VAL A 145 -5.11 -11.62 -1.62
N LYS A 146 -6.16 -11.73 -2.42
CA LYS A 146 -7.52 -11.30 -2.08
C LYS A 146 -8.44 -12.49 -2.16
N MET A 147 -9.32 -12.61 -1.19
CA MET A 147 -10.34 -13.64 -1.14
C MET A 147 -11.68 -13.00 -0.86
N LEU A 148 -12.68 -13.39 -1.61
CA LEU A 148 -14.06 -12.95 -1.43
C LEU A 148 -14.94 -14.18 -1.34
N ALA A 149 -15.68 -14.32 -0.26
CA ALA A 149 -16.65 -15.39 -0.10
C ALA A 149 -18.07 -14.86 -0.13
N PHE A 150 -19.02 -15.66 -0.61
CA PHE A 150 -20.44 -15.38 -0.50
C PHE A 150 -21.18 -16.59 0.08
N GLY A 151 -22.28 -16.35 0.78
CA GLY A 151 -23.18 -17.42 1.25
C GLY A 151 -22.64 -18.25 2.42
N LEU A 152 -21.58 -17.80 3.10
CA LEU A 152 -21.01 -18.48 4.27
C LEU A 152 -21.59 -18.03 5.62
N GLY A 153 -22.18 -16.83 5.71
CA GLY A 153 -22.81 -16.34 6.93
C GLY A 153 -21.83 -16.20 8.10
N GLU A 154 -22.20 -16.70 9.28
CA GLU A 154 -21.39 -16.52 10.50
C GLU A 154 -20.02 -17.21 10.46
N VAL A 155 -19.82 -18.19 9.57
CA VAL A 155 -18.54 -18.91 9.44
C VAL A 155 -17.59 -18.28 8.43
N THR A 156 -17.96 -17.18 7.77
CA THR A 156 -17.17 -16.53 6.70
C THR A 156 -15.73 -16.24 7.15
N GLU A 157 -15.55 -15.57 8.28
CA GLU A 157 -14.23 -15.20 8.78
C GLU A 157 -13.35 -16.43 9.05
N ALA A 158 -13.92 -17.48 9.66
CA ALA A 158 -13.18 -18.70 9.98
C ALA A 158 -12.73 -19.44 8.71
N VAL A 159 -13.62 -19.57 7.72
CA VAL A 159 -13.30 -20.22 6.45
C VAL A 159 -12.24 -19.43 5.67
N LEU A 160 -12.40 -18.10 5.57
CA LEU A 160 -11.40 -17.25 4.93
C LEU A 160 -10.06 -17.35 5.64
N GLY A 161 -10.05 -17.30 6.97
CA GLY A 161 -8.83 -17.45 7.78
C GLY A 161 -8.11 -18.76 7.52
N ASP A 162 -8.84 -19.88 7.50
CA ASP A 162 -8.29 -21.22 7.25
C ASP A 162 -7.73 -21.35 5.83
N VAL A 163 -8.43 -20.83 4.82
CA VAL A 163 -7.96 -20.86 3.42
C VAL A 163 -6.73 -19.97 3.27
N GLY A 164 -6.78 -18.75 3.80
CA GLY A 164 -5.69 -17.76 3.74
C GLY A 164 -4.41 -18.29 4.39
N ALA A 165 -4.52 -18.94 5.55
CA ALA A 165 -3.39 -19.59 6.21
C ALA A 165 -2.76 -20.70 5.35
N LYS A 166 -3.57 -21.47 4.61
CA LYS A 166 -3.06 -22.51 3.69
C LYS A 166 -2.33 -21.89 2.49
N VAL A 167 -2.89 -20.84 1.89
CA VAL A 167 -2.25 -20.12 0.78
C VAL A 167 -0.93 -19.50 1.25
N ALA A 168 -0.94 -18.77 2.37
CA ALA A 168 0.25 -18.16 2.95
C ALA A 168 1.33 -19.20 3.29
N GLY A 169 0.95 -20.35 3.84
CA GLY A 169 1.87 -21.45 4.14
C GLY A 169 2.47 -22.14 2.91
N ALA A 170 1.82 -22.05 1.74
CA ALA A 170 2.35 -22.55 0.48
C ALA A 170 3.42 -21.61 -0.12
N VAL A 171 3.37 -20.33 0.21
CA VAL A 171 4.42 -19.38 -0.14
C VAL A 171 5.64 -19.64 0.75
N LYS A 172 6.76 -20.06 0.15
CA LYS A 172 8.03 -20.18 0.88
C LYS A 172 8.34 -18.87 1.59
N ALA A 173 8.72 -18.95 2.87
CA ALA A 173 8.89 -17.81 3.78
C ALA A 173 9.39 -16.54 3.06
N GLY A 174 8.48 -15.57 2.95
CA GLY A 174 8.72 -14.28 2.31
C GLY A 174 9.63 -13.40 3.14
N GLY A 175 10.38 -12.51 2.48
CA GLY A 175 11.45 -11.67 3.06
C GLY A 175 11.00 -10.60 4.07
N GLY A 176 9.82 -10.74 4.68
CA GLY A 176 9.25 -9.76 5.60
C GLY A 176 8.77 -8.48 4.92
N LEU A 177 8.32 -7.53 5.73
CA LEU A 177 7.97 -6.19 5.23
C LEU A 177 9.22 -5.42 4.77
N PRO A 178 9.08 -4.51 3.79
CA PRO A 178 10.20 -3.70 3.33
C PRO A 178 10.91 -2.99 4.49
N ALA A 179 12.24 -2.98 4.48
CA ALA A 179 13.04 -2.49 5.59
C ALA A 179 12.74 -1.03 5.96
N LEU A 180 12.41 -0.19 4.97
CA LEU A 180 12.04 1.21 5.16
C LEU A 180 10.64 1.41 5.74
N VAL A 181 9.69 0.52 5.42
CA VAL A 181 8.37 0.50 6.11
C VAL A 181 8.58 0.24 7.60
N LEU A 182 9.45 -0.70 7.94
CA LEU A 182 9.81 -0.99 9.32
C LEU A 182 10.72 0.09 9.96
N ALA A 183 11.20 1.08 9.20
CA ALA A 183 12.14 2.10 9.69
C ALA A 183 11.42 3.35 10.22
N PHE A 184 10.11 3.45 10.06
CA PHE A 184 9.35 4.52 10.68
C PHE A 184 9.40 4.41 12.22
N PRO A 185 9.86 5.48 12.93
CA PRO A 185 9.77 5.58 14.38
C PRO A 185 8.36 5.26 14.89
N LYS A 186 8.27 4.60 16.05
CA LYS A 186 6.97 4.15 16.58
C LYS A 186 6.26 5.19 17.43
N ASP A 187 6.99 6.14 17.98
CA ASP A 187 6.41 7.21 18.79
C ASP A 187 5.47 8.07 17.94
N ASN A 188 4.21 8.16 18.38
CA ASN A 188 3.11 8.89 17.72
C ASN A 188 2.78 8.45 16.28
N LEU A 189 3.29 7.30 15.82
CA LEU A 189 2.94 6.74 14.53
C LEU A 189 1.46 6.34 14.52
N VAL A 190 0.69 6.87 13.57
CA VAL A 190 -0.70 6.45 13.35
C VAL A 190 -0.68 5.01 12.88
N ALA A 191 -1.37 4.14 13.62
CA ALA A 191 -1.32 2.71 13.40
C ALA A 191 -1.70 2.34 11.97
N ARG A 192 -0.83 1.58 11.31
CA ARG A 192 -1.03 1.06 9.95
C ARG A 192 -1.19 2.18 8.91
N SER A 193 -0.63 3.35 9.13
CA SER A 193 -0.65 4.45 8.15
C SER A 193 0.45 4.35 7.10
N GLU A 194 1.38 3.40 7.23
CA GLU A 194 2.51 3.26 6.32
C GLU A 194 2.05 2.90 4.91
N LYS A 195 2.57 3.64 3.93
CA LYS A 195 2.32 3.45 2.49
C LYS A 195 3.63 3.49 1.71
N TYR A 196 3.59 2.92 0.52
CA TYR A 196 4.68 2.94 -0.45
C TYR A 196 4.13 3.42 -1.79
N ILE A 197 4.88 4.32 -2.44
CA ILE A 197 4.57 4.95 -3.71
C ILE A 197 5.79 4.74 -4.61
N LYS A 198 5.68 3.82 -5.56
CA LYS A 198 6.82 3.40 -6.40
C LYS A 198 7.33 4.51 -7.32
N LYS A 199 6.43 5.34 -7.85
CA LYS A 199 6.77 6.38 -8.84
C LYS A 199 6.12 7.69 -8.45
N ASN A 200 6.77 8.79 -8.83
CA ASN A 200 6.22 10.14 -8.74
C ASN A 200 5.86 10.56 -7.31
N PHE A 201 6.68 10.19 -6.33
CA PHE A 201 6.45 10.61 -4.96
C PHE A 201 6.47 12.15 -4.85
N MET A 202 5.56 12.72 -4.05
CA MET A 202 5.30 14.16 -3.99
C MET A 202 4.93 14.81 -5.35
N GLY A 203 4.55 14.02 -6.36
CA GLY A 203 4.24 14.51 -7.71
C GLY A 203 5.46 14.75 -8.60
N TYR A 204 6.66 14.35 -8.18
CA TYR A 204 7.89 14.55 -8.95
C TYR A 204 8.40 13.24 -9.56
N GLU A 205 8.50 13.17 -10.89
CA GLU A 205 8.98 11.96 -11.60
C GLU A 205 10.38 11.49 -11.17
N PHE A 206 11.23 12.42 -10.72
CA PHE A 206 12.59 12.12 -10.26
C PHE A 206 12.65 11.59 -8.81
N LEU A 207 11.50 11.40 -8.15
CA LEU A 207 11.40 10.82 -6.80
C LEU A 207 10.68 9.45 -6.88
N PRO A 208 11.40 8.37 -7.24
CA PRO A 208 10.89 7.01 -7.16
C PRO A 208 10.92 6.50 -5.72
N ASP A 209 10.29 5.36 -5.48
CA ASP A 209 10.44 4.55 -4.28
C ASP A 209 10.24 5.35 -2.97
N GLY A 210 9.14 6.09 -2.91
CA GLY A 210 8.72 6.90 -1.76
C GLY A 210 7.94 6.08 -0.74
N TYR A 211 8.26 6.25 0.54
CA TYR A 211 7.53 5.68 1.67
C TYR A 211 6.99 6.82 2.51
N VAL A 212 5.77 6.68 3.02
CA VAL A 212 5.14 7.70 3.86
C VAL A 212 4.37 7.05 5.00
N ALA A 213 4.34 7.71 6.15
CA ALA A 213 3.51 7.33 7.28
C ALA A 213 2.99 8.58 8.01
N ALA A 214 1.80 8.47 8.59
CA ALA A 214 1.17 9.54 9.34
C ALA A 214 1.56 9.49 10.81
N TYR A 215 1.71 10.66 11.43
CA TYR A 215 2.04 10.84 12.84
C TYR A 215 1.09 11.84 13.47
N GLU A 216 0.69 11.57 14.71
CA GLU A 216 -0.09 12.50 15.51
C GLU A 216 0.83 13.51 16.22
N ALA A 217 0.55 14.81 16.06
CA ALA A 217 1.27 15.88 16.73
C ALA A 217 0.30 17.02 17.08
N GLY A 218 0.16 17.31 18.38
CA GLY A 218 -0.70 18.41 18.86
C GLY A 218 -2.16 18.30 18.39
N GLY A 219 -2.72 17.09 18.33
CA GLY A 219 -4.08 16.84 17.85
C GLY A 219 -4.28 17.03 16.34
N ARG A 220 -3.19 17.14 15.57
CA ARG A 220 -3.20 17.19 14.10
C ARG A 220 -2.30 16.09 13.53
N GLU A 221 -2.45 15.82 12.24
CA GLU A 221 -1.62 14.87 11.52
C GLU A 221 -0.47 15.58 10.81
N ILE A 222 0.73 14.98 10.89
CA ILE A 222 1.90 15.31 10.06
C ILE A 222 2.41 14.02 9.41
N GLU A 223 3.18 14.14 8.32
CA GLU A 223 3.67 12.96 7.60
C GLU A 223 5.19 12.84 7.70
N GLY A 224 5.69 11.64 8.00
CA GLY A 224 7.10 11.28 7.85
C GLY A 224 7.30 10.54 6.53
N PHE A 225 8.44 10.74 5.87
CA PHE A 225 8.74 10.07 4.60
C PHE A 225 10.19 9.60 4.46
N PHE A 226 10.35 8.61 3.58
CA PHE A 226 11.63 8.15 3.03
C PHE A 226 11.56 8.09 1.51
N ILE A 227 12.67 8.31 0.81
CA ILE A 227 12.81 8.13 -0.63
C ILE A 227 14.12 7.38 -0.85
N GLU A 228 14.03 6.15 -1.35
CA GLU A 228 15.18 5.28 -1.51
C GLU A 228 15.88 5.52 -2.86
N GLY A 229 17.14 5.92 -2.82
CA GLY A 229 18.01 5.95 -3.99
C GLY A 229 18.81 4.65 -4.11
N ARG A 230 19.18 4.28 -5.34
CA ARG A 230 20.05 3.12 -5.62
C ARG A 230 21.49 3.34 -5.17
N SER A 231 21.87 4.59 -4.90
CA SER A 231 23.19 4.97 -4.37
C SER A 231 23.13 6.29 -3.61
N GLU A 232 24.17 6.60 -2.84
CA GLU A 232 24.29 7.90 -2.16
C GLU A 232 24.30 9.07 -3.15
N LYS A 233 24.95 8.90 -4.30
CA LYS A 233 25.01 9.92 -5.36
C LYS A 233 23.63 10.19 -5.96
N GLU A 234 22.82 9.14 -6.15
CA GLU A 234 21.45 9.32 -6.63
C GLU A 234 20.60 10.06 -5.61
N ALA A 235 20.67 9.68 -4.33
CA ALA A 235 19.95 10.36 -3.26
C ALA A 235 20.34 11.83 -3.10
N GLU A 236 21.63 12.15 -3.24
CA GLU A 236 22.11 13.53 -3.29
C GLU A 236 21.52 14.29 -4.49
N GLY A 237 21.50 13.67 -5.68
CA GLY A 237 20.90 14.25 -6.87
C GLY A 237 19.37 14.46 -6.76
N MET A 238 18.66 13.52 -6.14
CA MET A 238 17.22 13.65 -5.87
C MET A 238 16.94 14.82 -4.92
N LEU A 239 17.71 14.93 -3.83
CA LEU A 239 17.57 16.05 -2.90
C LEU A 239 17.86 17.39 -3.57
N ALA A 240 18.94 17.49 -4.36
CA ALA A 240 19.26 18.71 -5.10
C ALA A 240 18.12 19.12 -6.04
N LYS A 241 17.60 18.19 -6.84
CA LYS A 241 16.47 18.45 -7.75
C LYS A 241 15.19 18.86 -7.01
N LEU A 242 14.90 18.26 -5.85
CA LEU A 242 13.78 18.66 -5.03
C LEU A 242 13.92 20.11 -4.56
N LEU A 243 15.10 20.49 -4.04
CA LEU A 243 15.35 21.86 -3.59
C LEU A 243 15.29 22.88 -4.73
N ASP A 244 15.82 22.54 -5.91
CA ASP A 244 15.73 23.38 -7.11
C ASP A 244 14.27 23.58 -7.54
N ALA A 245 13.46 22.51 -7.53
CA ALA A 245 12.04 22.59 -7.86
C ALA A 245 11.25 23.47 -6.88
N LEU A 246 11.52 23.33 -5.58
CA LEU A 246 10.89 24.16 -4.54
C LEU A 246 11.29 25.63 -4.66
N ALA A 247 12.57 25.92 -4.93
CA ALA A 247 13.07 27.27 -5.14
C ALA A 247 12.47 27.93 -6.40
N ALA A 248 12.29 27.16 -7.49
CA ALA A 248 11.61 27.64 -8.70
C ALA A 248 10.15 28.07 -8.43
N ASP A 249 9.48 27.40 -7.50
CA ASP A 249 8.14 27.74 -7.00
C ASP A 249 8.13 28.84 -5.93
N LYS A 250 9.25 29.56 -5.75
CA LYS A 250 9.45 30.64 -4.77
C LYS A 250 9.31 30.17 -3.32
N GLN A 251 9.51 28.88 -3.06
CA GLN A 251 9.60 28.34 -1.70
C GLN A 251 11.07 28.31 -1.32
N LEU A 252 11.50 29.24 -0.47
CA LEU A 252 12.90 29.47 -0.18
C LEU A 252 13.42 28.42 0.82
N PRO A 253 14.41 27.60 0.45
CA PRO A 253 14.96 26.63 1.37
C PRO A 253 15.95 27.25 2.36
N GLU A 254 15.76 26.96 3.64
CA GLU A 254 16.58 27.42 4.76
C GLU A 254 17.39 26.26 5.34
N LYS A 255 18.70 26.46 5.53
CA LYS A 255 19.56 25.41 6.07
C LYS A 255 19.32 25.25 7.58
N ILE A 256 19.12 24.01 8.02
CA ILE A 256 18.97 23.62 9.43
C ILE A 256 20.01 22.55 9.80
N ALA A 257 20.08 22.19 11.09
CA ALA A 257 21.10 21.27 11.60
C ALA A 257 21.13 19.90 10.90
N LEU A 258 19.96 19.34 10.54
CA LEU A 258 19.84 18.02 9.91
C LEU A 258 19.45 18.06 8.42
N GLY A 259 19.53 19.22 7.78
CA GLY A 259 19.20 19.35 6.36
C GLY A 259 18.64 20.72 6.03
N VAL A 260 17.43 20.73 5.48
CA VAL A 260 16.79 21.93 4.95
C VAL A 260 15.33 22.00 5.40
N HIS A 261 14.89 23.20 5.74
CA HIS A 261 13.51 23.54 6.02
C HIS A 261 12.97 24.41 4.88
N VAL A 262 11.73 24.16 4.47
CA VAL A 262 11.00 24.96 3.49
C VAL A 262 9.59 25.19 4.02
N ARG A 263 9.10 26.43 3.96
CA ARG A 263 7.68 26.74 4.19
C ARG A 263 7.00 27.04 2.87
N ASN A 264 5.93 26.33 2.55
CA ASN A 264 5.17 26.53 1.33
C ASN A 264 4.18 27.70 1.46
N ARG A 265 3.61 28.14 0.34
CA ARG A 265 2.63 29.25 0.30
C ARG A 265 1.32 28.98 1.04
N TYR A 266 1.07 27.74 1.46
CA TYR A 266 -0.15 27.30 2.14
C TYR A 266 0.02 27.20 3.67
N GLY A 267 1.16 27.66 4.21
CA GLY A 267 1.42 27.59 5.66
C GLY A 267 1.74 26.16 6.14
N GLN A 268 2.35 25.36 5.27
CA GLN A 268 2.89 24.05 5.64
C GLN A 268 4.40 24.02 5.48
N HIS A 269 5.05 23.26 6.36
CA HIS A 269 6.48 23.12 6.47
C HIS A 269 6.89 21.75 5.95
N LEU A 270 8.02 21.73 5.25
CA LEU A 270 8.76 20.57 4.80
C LEU A 270 10.15 20.63 5.44
N TYR A 271 10.51 19.56 6.13
CA TYR A 271 11.83 19.34 6.69
C TYR A 271 12.43 18.15 5.96
N VAL A 272 13.57 18.34 5.29
CA VAL A 272 14.20 17.30 4.48
C VAL A 272 15.68 17.18 4.81
N GLY A 273 16.12 15.94 4.97
CA GLY A 273 17.51 15.56 5.18
C GLY A 273 17.86 14.34 4.34
N ARG A 274 19.08 13.84 4.52
CA ARG A 274 19.56 12.64 3.83
C ARG A 274 20.43 11.81 4.76
N VAL A 275 20.23 10.49 4.73
CA VAL A 275 21.08 9.51 5.38
C VAL A 275 21.52 8.50 4.32
N ARG A 276 22.81 8.53 3.95
CA ARG A 276 23.38 7.69 2.88
C ARG A 276 22.59 7.83 1.57
N ASN A 277 22.00 6.74 1.10
CA ASN A 277 21.20 6.64 -0.12
C ASN A 277 19.70 6.92 0.12
N VAL A 278 19.27 7.40 1.28
CA VAL A 278 17.86 7.68 1.58
C VAL A 278 17.67 9.16 1.86
N VAL A 279 16.77 9.81 1.10
CA VAL A 279 16.24 11.14 1.45
C VAL A 279 15.10 10.93 2.43
N CYS A 280 15.05 11.69 3.51
CA CYS A 280 14.04 11.51 4.55
C CYS A 280 13.55 12.85 5.08
N GLY A 281 12.34 12.88 5.63
CA GLY A 281 11.83 14.12 6.15
C GLY A 281 10.45 14.08 6.78
N ALA A 282 10.04 15.24 7.29
CA ALA A 282 8.71 15.51 7.76
C ALA A 282 8.03 16.50 6.80
N MET A 283 6.79 16.22 6.40
CA MET A 283 6.03 17.04 5.47
C MET A 283 4.60 17.27 5.96
N ARG A 284 3.89 18.17 5.27
CA ARG A 284 2.55 18.64 5.64
C ARG A 284 2.46 19.18 7.07
N VAL A 285 3.57 19.63 7.64
CA VAL A 285 3.63 20.13 9.01
C VAL A 285 2.96 21.51 9.05
N PRO A 286 1.82 21.70 9.71
CA PRO A 286 1.14 22.99 9.72
C PRO A 286 1.86 24.01 10.61
N ASP A 287 1.66 25.31 10.34
CA ASP A 287 2.12 26.41 11.20
C ASP A 287 1.78 26.13 12.70
N GLY A 288 2.74 26.37 13.58
CA GLY A 288 2.64 26.10 15.02
C GLY A 288 3.04 24.67 15.45
N LEU A 289 3.38 23.78 14.52
CA LEU A 289 3.94 22.44 14.79
C LEU A 289 5.38 22.25 14.28
N GLU A 290 6.12 23.34 14.08
CA GLU A 290 7.50 23.34 13.57
C GLU A 290 8.42 22.46 14.42
N ALA A 291 8.31 22.57 15.76
CA ALA A 291 9.08 21.76 16.69
C ALA A 291 8.80 20.25 16.53
N ALA A 292 7.55 19.87 16.23
CA ALA A 292 7.18 18.48 15.96
C ALA A 292 7.73 18.00 14.62
N GLY A 293 7.68 18.84 13.58
CA GLY A 293 8.29 18.54 12.28
C GLY A 293 9.80 18.30 12.37
N GLU A 294 10.52 19.16 13.08
CA GLU A 294 11.96 18.96 13.32
C GLU A 294 12.26 17.71 14.17
N ALA A 295 11.44 17.46 15.20
CA ALA A 295 11.60 16.27 16.04
C ALA A 295 11.35 14.97 15.24
N LEU A 296 10.40 14.99 14.31
CA LEU A 296 10.14 13.87 13.42
C LEU A 296 11.31 13.66 12.44
N LEU A 297 11.85 14.72 11.81
CA LEU A 297 13.06 14.60 10.99
C LEU A 297 14.25 14.01 11.77
N ARG A 298 14.47 14.47 13.02
CA ARG A 298 15.50 13.92 13.92
C ARG A 298 15.29 12.42 14.13
N SER A 299 14.08 12.01 14.49
CA SER A 299 13.75 10.61 14.79
C SER A 299 13.90 9.69 13.57
N LEU A 300 13.46 10.16 12.41
CA LEU A 300 13.62 9.45 11.12
C LEU A 300 15.12 9.27 10.78
N THR A 301 15.91 10.32 10.95
CA THR A 301 17.37 10.29 10.73
C THR A 301 18.07 9.28 11.64
N VAL A 302 17.72 9.26 12.93
CA VAL A 302 18.26 8.31 13.92
C VAL A 302 17.89 6.88 13.55
N SER A 303 16.62 6.62 13.25
CA SER A 303 16.15 5.28 12.87
C SER A 303 16.88 4.72 11.64
N LEU A 304 17.11 5.55 10.62
CA LEU A 304 17.88 5.17 9.42
C LEU A 304 19.37 4.90 9.75
N ALA A 305 19.95 5.63 10.71
CA ALA A 305 21.33 5.43 11.13
C ALA A 305 21.53 4.16 11.96
N GLU A 306 20.56 3.80 12.81
CA GLU A 306 20.61 2.64 13.72
C GLU A 306 20.41 1.30 13.01
N LYS A 307 19.68 1.24 11.89
CA LYS A 307 19.52 0.02 11.07
C LYS A 307 20.79 -0.47 10.37
N ARG A 308 21.97 0.02 10.77
CA ARG A 308 23.32 -0.36 10.30
C ARG A 308 23.77 -1.75 10.74
N SER A 309 22.98 -2.56 11.45
CA SER A 309 23.47 -3.85 11.95
C SER A 309 22.64 -5.06 11.53
N PRO A 310 22.82 -5.57 10.30
CA PRO A 310 23.10 -6.98 10.13
C PRO A 310 24.61 -7.20 10.37
N LYS A 311 24.96 -7.98 11.40
CA LYS A 311 26.25 -8.66 11.44
C LYS A 311 26.35 -9.66 10.30
#